data_AF-A0AAD9XB82-F1
#
_entry.id   AF-A0AAD9XB82-F1
#
_cell.length_a   1.000
_cell.length_b   1.000
_cell.length_c   1.000
_cell.angle_alpha   90.00
_cell.angle_beta   90.00
_cell.angle_gamma   90.00
#
_symmetry.space_group_name_H-M   'P 1'
#
loop_
_entity.id
_entity.type
_entity.pdbx_description
1 polymer ?
#
loop_
_entity_poly.entity_id
_entity_poly.type
_entity_poly.pdbx_seq_one_letter_code
_entity_poly.pdbx_strand_id
1 'polypeptide(L)'
;MVAGPKLRVSKACEAFLQLADSCGYAIAGMPLTKSLVPEDHPHFIGTYGNAFCGEIVETADASLFVGLVFDDFKSIGDTLLFRKNKAIVVEPERVLIPNGPIFGCVLMKYFLEALSKKLERNTTAYENHNRIYVPELEALPKSDYTEDTVG
;
A
#
# COMPACT_ATOMS: atom_id res chain seq x y z
N MET A 1 -0.11 0.75 4.32
CA MET A 1 0.29 2.08 3.79
C MET A 1 0.18 2.04 2.28
N VAL A 2 -0.37 3.09 1.68
CA VAL A 2 -0.53 3.19 0.22
C VAL A 2 0.22 4.41 -0.31
N ALA A 3 1.16 4.18 -1.22
CA ALA A 3 1.98 5.19 -1.87
C ALA A 3 1.27 5.75 -3.11
N GLY A 4 1.18 7.08 -3.18
CA GLY A 4 0.60 7.86 -4.26
C GLY A 4 1.64 8.66 -5.05
N PRO A 5 1.27 9.18 -6.25
CA PRO A 5 2.22 9.78 -7.18
C PRO A 5 2.85 11.09 -6.67
N LYS A 6 2.20 11.78 -5.71
CA LYS A 6 2.74 13.03 -5.16
C LYS A 6 3.89 12.84 -4.18
N LEU A 7 4.26 11.61 -3.82
CA LEU A 7 5.48 11.33 -3.04
C LEU A 7 6.73 11.90 -3.73
N ARG A 8 6.81 11.78 -5.06
CA ARG A 8 7.94 12.28 -5.86
C ARG A 8 8.06 13.79 -5.79
N VAL A 9 6.96 14.51 -6.07
CA VAL A 9 6.97 15.98 -6.11
C VAL A 9 7.20 16.57 -4.71
N SER A 10 6.82 15.84 -3.66
CA SER A 10 7.01 16.24 -2.26
C SER A 10 8.39 15.84 -1.70
N LYS A 11 9.26 15.20 -2.49
CA LYS A 11 10.57 14.67 -2.07
C LYS A 11 10.47 13.83 -0.78
N ALA A 12 9.43 13.01 -0.68
CA ALA A 12 9.05 12.30 0.55
C ALA A 12 9.20 10.77 0.46
N CYS A 13 9.75 10.23 -0.64
CA CYS A 13 9.94 8.78 -0.80
C CYS A 13 10.80 8.17 0.31
N GLU A 14 11.92 8.81 0.65
CA GLU A 14 12.82 8.33 1.72
C GLU A 14 12.13 8.35 3.09
N ALA A 15 11.42 9.43 3.42
CA ALA A 15 10.65 9.54 4.66
C ALA A 15 9.53 8.49 4.74
N PHE A 16 8.92 8.16 3.61
CA PHE A 16 7.91 7.10 3.53
C PHE A 16 8.50 5.72 3.80
N LEU A 17 9.68 5.40 3.23
CA LEU A 17 10.37 4.14 3.50
C LEU A 17 10.84 4.06 4.94
N GLN A 18 11.41 5.13 5.48
CA GLN A 18 11.79 5.20 6.89
C GLN A 18 10.61 4.94 7.83
N LEU A 19 9.43 5.50 7.51
CA LEU A 19 8.21 5.21 8.25
C LEU A 19 7.86 3.73 8.15
N ALA A 20 7.86 3.15 6.95
CA ALA A 20 7.51 1.75 6.76
C ALA A 20 8.47 0.77 7.45
N ASP A 21 9.77 1.06 7.46
CA ASP A 21 10.78 0.28 8.18
C ASP A 21 10.55 0.32 9.69
N SER A 22 10.23 1.51 10.22
CA SER A 22 9.98 1.71 11.66
C SER A 22 8.72 0.99 12.14
N CYS A 23 7.59 1.15 11.44
CA CYS A 23 6.30 0.62 11.87
C CYS A 23 6.05 -0.82 11.41
N GLY A 24 6.74 -1.30 10.37
CA GLY A 24 6.56 -2.66 9.83
C GLY A 24 5.25 -2.86 9.06
N TYR A 25 4.64 -1.78 8.57
CA TYR A 25 3.33 -1.86 7.89
C TYR A 25 3.48 -2.40 6.48
N ALA A 26 2.46 -3.13 6.02
CA ALA A 26 2.34 -3.51 4.61
C ALA A 26 2.33 -2.26 3.71
N ILE A 27 3.07 -2.31 2.61
CA ILE A 27 3.21 -1.22 1.65
C ILE A 27 2.59 -1.63 0.31
N ALA A 28 1.66 -0.83 -0.18
CA ALA A 28 1.13 -0.95 -1.53
C ALA A 28 1.43 0.33 -2.34
N GLY A 29 1.65 0.19 -3.64
CA GLY A 29 1.78 1.32 -4.56
C GLY A 29 0.53 1.50 -5.41
N MET A 30 0.08 2.72 -5.69
CA MET A 30 -0.95 2.93 -6.72
C MET A 30 -0.42 2.59 -8.13
N PRO A 31 -1.29 2.22 -9.10
CA PRO A 31 -0.85 1.83 -10.45
C PRO A 31 0.06 2.85 -11.14
N LEU A 32 -0.18 4.16 -10.93
CA LEU A 32 0.62 5.25 -11.50
C LEU A 32 1.89 5.59 -10.70
N THR A 33 2.23 4.79 -9.70
CA THR A 33 3.37 5.03 -8.79
C THR A 33 4.50 4.03 -8.97
N LYS A 34 4.45 3.21 -10.02
CA LYS A 34 5.54 2.32 -10.41
C LYS A 34 6.85 3.10 -10.41
N SER A 35 7.87 2.59 -9.71
CA SER A 35 9.17 3.21 -9.39
C SER A 35 9.28 4.17 -8.18
N LEU A 36 8.20 4.48 -7.46
CA LEU A 36 8.28 5.35 -6.26
C LEU A 36 8.55 4.60 -4.96
N VAL A 37 8.12 3.35 -4.90
CA VAL A 37 8.40 2.42 -3.79
C VAL A 37 9.27 1.30 -4.37
N PRO A 38 10.39 0.95 -3.73
CA PRO A 38 11.18 -0.22 -4.12
C PRO A 38 10.33 -1.49 -4.02
N GLU A 39 10.15 -2.19 -5.14
CA GLU A 39 9.33 -3.42 -5.18
C GLU A 39 10.01 -4.60 -4.46
N ASP A 40 11.31 -4.50 -4.21
CA ASP A 40 12.14 -5.43 -3.43
C ASP A 40 12.05 -5.17 -1.92
N HIS A 41 11.30 -4.15 -1.48
CA HIS A 41 11.13 -3.87 -0.06
C HIS A 41 10.38 -5.03 0.64
N PRO A 42 10.83 -5.51 1.82
CA PRO A 42 10.31 -6.72 2.44
C PRO A 42 8.81 -6.67 2.76
N HIS A 43 8.29 -5.48 3.09
CA HIS A 43 6.86 -5.27 3.35
C HIS A 43 6.04 -4.81 2.13
N PHE A 44 6.62 -4.80 0.92
CA PHE A 44 5.87 -4.48 -0.29
C PHE A 44 4.94 -5.63 -0.64
N ILE A 45 3.63 -5.35 -0.70
CA ILE A 45 2.60 -6.36 -0.97
C ILE A 45 2.06 -6.27 -2.40
N GLY A 46 2.43 -5.22 -3.14
CA GLY A 46 2.10 -5.06 -4.56
C GLY A 46 1.37 -3.77 -4.91
N THR A 47 0.69 -3.80 -6.06
CA THR A 47 -0.06 -2.66 -6.58
C THR A 47 -1.47 -2.63 -6.02
N TYR A 48 -1.83 -1.53 -5.37
CA TYR A 48 -3.18 -1.26 -4.90
C TYR A 48 -4.17 -1.29 -6.08
N GLY A 49 -5.19 -2.13 -5.97
CA GLY A 49 -6.14 -2.44 -7.05
C GLY A 49 -6.07 -3.89 -7.54
N ASN A 50 -5.02 -4.65 -7.20
CA ASN A 50 -5.07 -6.11 -7.29
C ASN A 50 -5.94 -6.68 -6.12
N ALA A 51 -6.47 -7.89 -6.29
CA ALA A 51 -7.37 -8.50 -5.31
C ALA A 51 -6.72 -8.65 -3.92
N PHE A 52 -5.46 -9.09 -3.84
CA PHE A 52 -4.78 -9.37 -2.59
C PHE A 52 -4.39 -8.11 -1.80
N CYS A 53 -3.85 -7.07 -2.46
CA CYS A 53 -3.58 -5.79 -1.79
C CYS A 53 -4.86 -5.07 -1.43
N GLY A 54 -5.88 -5.14 -2.29
CA GLY A 54 -7.20 -4.58 -2.02
C GLY A 54 -7.76 -5.10 -0.70
N GLU A 55 -7.82 -6.42 -0.55
CA GLU A 55 -8.30 -7.09 0.68
C GLU A 55 -7.55 -6.62 1.93
N ILE A 56 -6.22 -6.52 1.88
CA ILE A 56 -5.42 -6.11 3.05
C ILE A 56 -5.64 -4.65 3.42
N VAL A 57 -5.78 -3.77 2.44
CA VAL A 57 -6.06 -2.34 2.70
C VAL A 57 -7.50 -2.14 3.20
N GLU A 58 -8.45 -2.95 2.74
CA GLU A 58 -9.86 -2.87 3.12
C GLU A 58 -10.14 -3.48 4.50
N THR A 59 -9.45 -4.57 4.84
CA THR A 59 -9.58 -5.25 6.15
C THR A 59 -8.80 -4.56 7.26
N ALA A 60 -7.82 -3.71 6.93
CA ALA A 60 -7.05 -2.98 7.93
C ALA A 60 -7.94 -2.14 8.88
N ASP A 61 -7.49 -2.00 10.13
CA ASP A 61 -8.15 -1.13 11.11
C ASP A 61 -7.98 0.35 10.77
N ALA A 62 -6.81 0.70 10.22
CA ALA A 62 -6.48 2.03 9.73
C ALA A 62 -5.56 1.95 8.52
N SER A 63 -5.76 2.86 7.56
CA SER A 63 -4.97 2.93 6.33
C SER A 63 -4.39 4.33 6.16
N LEU A 64 -3.07 4.40 5.98
CA LEU A 64 -2.36 5.63 5.68
C LEU A 64 -2.13 5.73 4.17
N PHE A 65 -2.77 6.70 3.54
CA PHE A 65 -2.61 7.02 2.12
C PHE A 65 -1.73 8.26 1.99
N VAL A 66 -0.65 8.15 1.22
CA VAL A 66 0.37 9.20 1.15
C VAL A 66 0.58 9.64 -0.29
N GLY A 67 0.30 10.91 -0.58
CA GLY A 67 0.57 11.49 -1.90
C GLY A 67 -0.47 11.19 -2.97
N LEU A 68 -1.73 10.99 -2.56
CA LEU A 68 -2.84 10.81 -3.50
C LEU A 68 -3.13 12.07 -4.32
N VAL A 69 -3.65 11.87 -5.53
CA VAL A 69 -4.29 12.91 -6.32
C VAL A 69 -5.73 13.05 -5.84
N PHE A 70 -6.25 14.28 -5.82
CA PHE A 70 -7.58 14.57 -5.27
C PHE A 70 -8.71 13.84 -6.03
N ASP A 71 -8.51 13.60 -7.34
CA ASP A 71 -9.44 12.81 -8.16
C ASP A 71 -9.30 11.30 -7.93
N ASP A 72 -8.21 10.82 -7.32
CA ASP A 72 -8.10 9.43 -6.85
C ASP A 72 -9.17 9.17 -5.78
N PHE A 73 -9.46 10.16 -4.91
CA PHE A 73 -10.51 10.03 -3.90
C PHE A 73 -11.92 9.92 -4.48
N LYS A 74 -12.16 10.50 -5.66
CA LYS A 74 -13.43 10.44 -6.37
C LYS A 74 -13.56 9.13 -7.15
N SER A 75 -12.49 8.72 -7.85
CA SER A 75 -12.47 7.51 -8.67
C SER A 75 -12.44 6.23 -7.84
N ILE A 76 -11.67 6.20 -6.74
CA ILE A 76 -11.63 5.08 -5.80
C ILE A 76 -12.96 4.98 -5.04
N GLY A 77 -13.72 6.09 -4.91
CA GLY A 77 -15.00 6.15 -4.21
C GLY A 77 -16.14 5.33 -4.81
N ASP A 78 -16.04 4.91 -6.08
CA ASP A 78 -17.06 4.09 -6.75
C ASP A 78 -16.59 2.65 -7.05
N THR A 79 -15.28 2.35 -6.96
CA THR A 79 -14.72 1.05 -7.40
C THR A 79 -13.90 0.30 -6.37
N LEU A 80 -13.53 0.91 -5.24
CA LEU A 80 -12.75 0.26 -4.18
C LEU A 80 -13.38 0.58 -2.82
N LEU A 81 -13.65 -0.44 -2.02
CA LEU A 81 -14.35 -0.38 -0.74
C LEU A 81 -13.46 0.18 0.38
N PHE A 82 -12.56 1.11 0.07
CA PHE A 82 -11.76 1.74 1.11
C PHE A 82 -12.67 2.56 2.02
N ARG A 83 -12.71 2.20 3.30
CA ARG A 83 -13.61 2.87 4.24
C ARG A 83 -13.03 4.24 4.58
N LYS A 84 -13.66 5.31 4.09
CA LYS A 84 -13.27 6.71 4.35
C LYS A 84 -13.13 7.03 5.84
N ASN A 85 -13.81 6.28 6.72
CA ASN A 85 -13.73 6.42 8.17
C ASN A 85 -12.47 5.81 8.82
N LYS A 86 -11.63 5.11 8.06
CA LYS A 86 -10.37 4.49 8.52
C LYS A 86 -9.13 5.04 7.80
N ALA A 87 -9.34 5.93 6.83
CA ALA A 87 -8.29 6.42 5.94
C ALA A 87 -7.70 7.75 6.43
N ILE A 88 -6.45 7.74 6.86
CA ILE A 88 -5.65 8.95 7.07
C ILE A 88 -5.01 9.32 5.74
N VAL A 89 -5.21 10.55 5.28
CA VAL A 89 -4.72 11.02 3.98
C VAL A 89 -3.65 12.07 4.20
N VAL A 90 -2.47 11.82 3.67
CA VAL A 90 -1.34 12.75 3.70
C VAL A 90 -1.16 13.32 2.30
N GLU A 91 -1.49 14.57 2.15
CA GLU A 91 -1.22 15.37 0.95
C GLU A 91 0.05 16.21 1.14
N PRO A 92 0.61 16.82 0.08
CA PRO A 92 1.91 17.48 0.16
C PRO A 92 2.06 18.50 1.31
N GLU A 93 0.99 19.23 1.63
CA GLU A 93 0.99 20.31 2.64
C GLU A 93 -0.18 20.20 3.63
N ARG A 94 -0.86 19.05 3.68
CA ARG A 94 -1.99 18.85 4.60
C ARG A 94 -2.21 17.39 4.94
N VAL A 95 -2.76 17.14 6.12
CA VAL A 95 -3.13 15.82 6.62
C VAL A 95 -4.61 15.81 6.99
N LEU A 96 -5.36 14.85 6.46
CA LEU A 96 -6.77 14.67 6.74
C LEU A 96 -6.94 13.47 7.67
N ILE A 97 -7.56 13.70 8.83
CA ILE A 97 -7.93 12.64 9.77
C ILE A 97 -9.35 12.18 9.48
N PRO A 98 -9.61 10.86 9.38
CA PRO A 98 -10.95 10.36 9.10
C PRO A 98 -11.89 10.73 10.24
N ASN A 99 -13.07 11.29 9.89
CA ASN A 99 -14.05 11.85 10.84
C ASN A 99 -13.47 12.90 11.80
N GLY A 100 -12.35 13.53 11.43
CA GLY A 100 -11.61 14.43 12.29
C GLY A 100 -11.22 15.73 11.58
N PRO A 101 -10.37 16.54 12.22
CA PRO A 101 -9.90 17.79 11.64
C PRO A 101 -8.96 17.55 10.45
N ILE A 102 -8.86 18.59 9.61
CA ILE A 102 -7.84 18.70 8.57
C ILE A 102 -6.74 19.62 9.10
N PHE A 103 -5.51 19.13 9.09
CA PHE A 103 -4.33 19.91 9.46
C PHE A 103 -3.67 20.45 8.19
N GLY A 104 -3.74 21.76 7.98
CA GLY A 104 -3.01 22.45 6.91
C GLY A 104 -1.59 22.86 7.34
N CYS A 105 -0.79 23.31 6.38
CA CYS A 105 0.60 23.76 6.59
C CYS A 105 1.51 22.67 7.19
N VAL A 106 1.19 21.40 6.92
CA VAL A 106 1.96 20.24 7.37
C VAL A 106 2.62 19.61 6.16
N LEU A 107 3.93 19.77 6.04
CA LEU A 107 4.68 19.19 4.93
C LEU A 107 4.75 17.67 5.07
N MET A 108 4.36 16.96 4.01
CA MET A 108 4.32 15.50 3.94
C MET A 108 5.60 14.85 4.44
N LYS A 109 6.77 15.31 3.95
CA LYS A 109 8.08 14.77 4.35
C LYS A 109 8.26 14.81 5.88
N TYR A 110 8.12 15.98 6.49
CA TYR A 110 8.31 16.15 7.93
C TYR A 110 7.26 15.44 8.76
N PHE A 111 6.03 15.35 8.25
CA PHE A 111 4.99 14.56 8.91
C PHE A 111 5.38 13.08 9.01
N LEU A 112 5.82 12.47 7.91
CA LEU A 112 6.22 11.06 7.89
C LEU A 112 7.46 10.81 8.79
N GLU A 113 8.44 11.70 8.76
CA GLU A 113 9.64 11.64 9.62
C GLU A 113 9.31 11.81 11.11
N ALA A 114 8.31 12.64 11.46
CA ALA A 114 7.86 12.80 12.83
C ALA A 114 7.05 11.58 13.28
N LEU A 115 6.21 11.05 12.40
CA LEU A 115 5.37 9.89 12.66
C LEU A 115 6.19 8.62 12.88
N SER A 116 7.26 8.41 12.11
CA SER A 116 8.15 7.24 12.23
C SER A 116 8.81 7.13 13.62
N LYS A 117 8.98 8.26 14.32
CA LYS A 117 9.54 8.33 15.67
C LYS A 117 8.52 8.07 16.78
N LYS A 118 7.23 8.03 16.44
CA LYS A 118 6.12 7.95 17.41
C LYS A 118 5.33 6.67 17.32
N LEU A 119 5.33 6.01 16.16
CA LEU A 119 4.61 4.77 15.98
C LEU A 119 5.35 3.59 16.62
N GLU A 120 4.58 2.72 17.23
CA GLU A 120 5.02 1.38 17.61
C GLU A 120 4.94 0.45 16.41
N ARG A 121 5.81 -0.57 16.39
CA ARG A 121 5.83 -1.56 15.32
C ARG A 121 4.58 -2.44 15.39
N ASN A 122 3.89 -2.61 14.25
CA ASN A 122 2.76 -3.51 14.11
C ASN A 122 2.73 -4.13 12.69
N THR A 123 3.03 -5.42 12.61
CA THR A 123 3.16 -6.19 11.37
C THR A 123 1.88 -6.91 10.95
N THR A 124 0.76 -6.72 11.67
CA THR A 124 -0.47 -7.51 11.49
C THR A 124 -0.99 -7.51 10.06
N ALA A 125 -1.04 -6.34 9.41
CA ALA A 125 -1.53 -6.25 8.02
C ALA A 125 -0.62 -6.99 7.03
N TYR A 126 0.70 -6.96 7.27
CA TYR A 126 1.68 -7.67 6.44
C TYR A 126 1.60 -9.19 6.67
N GLU A 127 1.46 -9.63 7.92
CA GLU A 127 1.26 -11.04 8.24
C GLU A 127 -0.06 -11.59 7.65
N ASN A 128 -1.13 -10.80 7.70
CA ASN A 128 -2.40 -11.16 7.08
C ASN A 128 -2.27 -11.29 5.57
N HIS A 129 -1.50 -10.41 4.91
CA HIS A 129 -1.18 -10.55 3.48
C HIS A 129 -0.53 -11.91 3.21
N ASN A 130 0.53 -12.24 3.95
CA ASN A 130 1.27 -13.49 3.74
C ASN A 130 0.42 -14.75 4.01
N ARG A 131 -0.65 -14.66 4.80
CA ARG A 131 -1.58 -15.77 5.04
C ARG A 131 -2.54 -16.02 3.87
N ILE A 132 -2.94 -14.97 3.17
CA ILE A 132 -3.90 -15.06 2.06
C ILE A 132 -3.22 -15.07 0.69
N TYR A 133 -1.96 -14.64 0.63
CA TYR A 133 -1.18 -14.63 -0.58
C TYR A 133 -0.92 -16.06 -1.03
N VAL A 134 -1.45 -16.41 -2.19
CA VAL A 134 -1.14 -17.65 -2.87
C VAL A 134 -0.06 -17.30 -3.90
N PRO A 135 1.19 -17.80 -3.75
CA PRO A 135 2.18 -17.69 -4.80
C PRO A 135 1.57 -18.30 -6.06
N GLU A 136 1.66 -17.59 -7.19
CA GLU A 136 1.22 -18.14 -8.46
C GLU A 136 1.90 -19.49 -8.63
N LEU A 137 1.08 -20.55 -8.70
CA LEU A 137 1.51 -21.94 -8.70
C LEU A 137 2.66 -22.08 -9.70
N GLU A 138 3.88 -22.38 -9.23
CA GLU A 138 4.95 -22.79 -10.14
C GLU A 138 4.35 -23.84 -11.05
N ALA A 139 4.36 -23.54 -12.36
CA ALA A 139 3.74 -24.36 -13.37
C ALA A 139 4.09 -25.82 -13.10
N LEU A 140 3.06 -26.62 -12.76
CA LEU A 140 3.21 -28.05 -12.56
C LEU A 140 4.07 -28.59 -13.73
N PRO A 141 5.11 -29.40 -13.46
CA PRO A 141 5.89 -29.98 -14.54
C PRO A 141 4.90 -30.68 -15.48
N LYS A 142 4.91 -30.29 -16.76
CA LYS A 142 4.08 -30.93 -17.78
C LYS A 142 4.27 -32.44 -17.64
N SER A 143 3.22 -33.15 -17.26
CA SER A 143 3.21 -34.60 -17.32
C SER A 143 3.35 -34.98 -18.79
N ASP A 144 4.49 -35.56 -19.17
CA ASP A 144 4.70 -36.17 -20.47
C ASP A 144 3.70 -37.33 -20.61
N TYR A 145 2.57 -37.07 -21.28
CA TYR A 145 1.74 -38.14 -21.81
C TYR A 145 2.49 -38.73 -23.00
N THR A 146 3.19 -39.84 -22.79
CA THR A 146 3.61 -40.71 -23.87
C THR A 146 2.37 -41.40 -24.43
N GLU A 147 1.98 -41.04 -25.65
CA GLU A 147 1.03 -41.82 -26.44
C GLU A 147 1.64 -43.20 -26.72
N ASP A 148 1.24 -44.19 -25.93
CA ASP A 148 1.44 -45.60 -26.27
C ASP A 148 0.69 -45.89 -27.56
N THR A 149 1.45 -46.08 -28.64
CA THR A 149 0.97 -46.57 -29.91
C THR A 149 0.67 -48.06 -29.75
N VAL A 150 -0.61 -48.41 -29.63
CA VAL A 150 -1.08 -49.80 -29.73
C VAL A 150 -1.23 -50.15 -31.21
N GLY A 151 -0.47 -51.16 -31.65
CA GLY A 151 -0.48 -51.70 -33.00
C GLY A 151 -1.61 -52.69 -33.31
#